data_AF-A0A8T3RLW8-F1
#
_entry.id   AF-A0A8T3RLW8-F1
#
_cell.length_a   1.000
_cell.length_b   1.000
_cell.length_c   1.000
_cell.angle_alpha   90.00
_cell.angle_beta   90.00
_cell.angle_gamma   90.00
#
_symmetry.space_group_name_H-M   'P 1'
#
loop_
_entity.id
_entity.type
_entity.pdbx_description
1 polymer ?
#
loop_
_entity_poly.entity_id
_entity_poly.type
_entity_poly.pdbx_seq_one_letter_code
_entity_poly.pdbx_strand_id
1 'polypeptide(L)'
;IQGRNLPEEVLLRDPIASPKIWTSRFSIRLTSAASFLRGCSTGLPRGSTRSRVLRFPVDTHRFEVYRNPRGKDSVQGRVGYRGPLGRQGSIPRIKLDLSNDERVVLEADRREVHHPYSDRPGDGIQVLTYCFEEVFAEKTRALAKRLRPRDLYDVVHLYRRSDLEPDRGLVVDTLRQKCEFKGIPVPTIATLNAHPELPALRNDWETMLAHQLPALPSFDEFWNELPQVFEWLFEQTEKVAAPAIGASIRAAEELDETWHAPVMGSSWRRDGITAPLELIRFAAANHLCVDLRYRDKQGRVGSRLIEPYSLHRTKAGDLLLHAVRHEDEESRSYLVNRILGAAATKTSFVPRYAIELTASGPINAPMSARSVSPTKRSRPFRISTPTRQRAGFGPSYVYRCGYCGKTFTRKNMDSTLNPHKTKDGWPCPGRTGIYVETKY
;
A
#
# COMPACT_ATOMS: atom_id res chain seq x y z
N ILE A 1 21.14 44.36 -38.39
CA ILE A 1 21.92 43.25 -39.00
C ILE A 1 21.53 42.00 -38.23
N GLN A 2 20.70 41.16 -38.88
CA GLN A 2 20.30 39.76 -38.62
C GLN A 2 19.76 39.41 -37.21
N GLY A 3 18.49 39.04 -36.96
CA GLY A 3 17.56 38.12 -37.66
C GLY A 3 17.46 36.83 -36.80
N ARG A 4 16.32 36.19 -36.47
CA ARG A 4 14.97 36.13 -37.06
C ARG A 4 13.93 35.61 -36.04
N ASN A 5 12.69 35.99 -36.33
CA ASN A 5 11.36 35.50 -35.91
C ASN A 5 11.18 34.03 -35.52
N LEU A 6 10.28 33.79 -34.56
CA LEU A 6 9.41 32.62 -34.45
C LEU A 6 7.95 33.12 -34.33
N PRO A 7 7.02 32.68 -35.19
CA PRO A 7 5.59 32.87 -34.98
C PRO A 7 4.89 31.61 -34.42
N GLU A 8 3.86 31.90 -33.62
CA GLU A 8 2.59 31.22 -33.34
C GLU A 8 2.30 29.73 -33.70
N GLU A 9 1.53 29.14 -32.77
CA GLU A 9 0.49 28.10 -32.95
C GLU A 9 0.86 26.70 -33.45
N VAL A 10 0.65 25.70 -32.59
CA VAL A 10 0.17 24.37 -33.01
C VAL A 10 -0.96 23.93 -32.09
N LEU A 11 -2.17 24.07 -32.62
CA LEU A 11 -3.45 23.58 -32.14
C LEU A 11 -3.51 22.04 -32.16
N LEU A 12 -4.22 21.51 -31.17
CA LEU A 12 -4.79 20.16 -31.11
C LEU A 12 -6.01 20.04 -32.06
N ARG A 13 -6.08 18.93 -32.82
CA ARG A 13 -7.21 18.25 -33.53
C ARG A 13 -6.62 17.58 -34.80
N ASP A 14 -6.91 16.35 -35.27
CA ASP A 14 -7.98 15.37 -35.02
C ASP A 14 -7.57 13.99 -35.68
N PRO A 15 -8.44 12.94 -35.83
CA PRO A 15 -8.14 11.54 -35.48
C PRO A 15 -8.05 10.52 -36.66
N ILE A 16 -7.85 9.24 -36.32
CA ILE A 16 -8.02 8.00 -37.14
C ILE A 16 -7.03 7.80 -38.31
N ALA A 17 -6.07 6.88 -38.13
CA ALA A 17 -5.45 6.15 -39.25
C ALA A 17 -5.01 4.74 -38.82
N SER A 18 -5.32 3.77 -39.67
CA SER A 18 -5.34 2.31 -39.50
C SER A 18 -3.96 1.62 -39.25
N PRO A 19 -3.96 0.33 -38.84
CA PRO A 19 -2.89 -0.28 -38.06
C PRO A 19 -1.96 -1.16 -38.90
N LYS A 20 -1.04 -0.57 -39.66
CA LYS A 20 0.13 -1.31 -40.19
C LYS A 20 1.33 -0.38 -40.15
N ILE A 21 2.48 -0.91 -39.72
CA ILE A 21 3.79 -0.23 -39.56
C ILE A 21 4.01 0.38 -38.14
N TRP A 22 4.21 -0.47 -37.12
CA TRP A 22 4.52 -0.05 -35.75
C TRP A 22 5.66 -0.82 -35.07
N THR A 23 6.61 -1.39 -35.81
CA THR A 23 7.66 -2.24 -35.20
C THR A 23 9.02 -1.57 -34.99
N SER A 24 9.30 -0.39 -35.56
CA SER A 24 10.63 0.28 -35.42
C SER A 24 10.65 1.63 -34.69
N ARG A 25 9.49 2.20 -34.32
CA ARG A 25 9.40 3.58 -33.75
C ARG A 25 9.35 3.69 -32.22
N PHE A 26 9.30 2.59 -31.47
CA PHE A 26 9.05 2.64 -30.02
C PHE A 26 10.28 2.86 -29.12
N SER A 27 11.49 2.42 -29.48
CA SER A 27 12.70 2.68 -28.66
C SER A 27 13.05 4.18 -28.61
N ILE A 28 12.74 4.92 -29.68
CA ILE A 28 12.82 6.39 -29.71
C ILE A 28 11.84 7.04 -28.72
N ARG A 29 10.71 6.39 -28.39
CA ARG A 29 9.69 6.95 -27.49
C ARG A 29 10.06 6.89 -26.01
N LEU A 30 10.76 5.88 -25.51
CA LEU A 30 11.12 5.83 -24.07
C LEU A 30 12.18 6.87 -23.71
N THR A 31 13.18 7.08 -24.58
CA THR A 31 14.15 8.18 -24.41
C THR A 31 13.47 9.52 -24.55
N SER A 32 12.49 9.65 -25.48
CA SER A 32 11.65 10.84 -25.58
C SER A 32 10.70 11.02 -24.39
N ALA A 33 10.25 9.95 -23.74
CA ALA A 33 9.38 9.98 -22.57
C ALA A 33 10.19 10.37 -21.33
N ALA A 34 11.42 9.86 -21.17
CA ALA A 34 12.35 10.34 -20.16
C ALA A 34 12.71 11.82 -20.39
N SER A 35 12.90 12.25 -21.64
CA SER A 35 13.11 13.65 -22.00
C SER A 35 11.87 14.53 -21.85
N PHE A 36 10.67 13.99 -22.10
CA PHE A 36 9.38 14.63 -21.87
C PHE A 36 9.11 14.78 -20.38
N LEU A 37 9.36 13.75 -19.56
CA LEU A 37 9.27 13.83 -18.10
C LEU A 37 10.29 14.83 -17.53
N ARG A 38 11.48 14.93 -18.13
CA ARG A 38 12.42 16.02 -17.85
C ARG A 38 11.86 17.39 -18.27
N GLY A 39 11.17 17.51 -19.41
CA GLY A 39 10.56 18.76 -19.91
C GLY A 39 9.28 19.20 -19.17
N CYS A 40 8.42 18.28 -18.74
CA CYS A 40 7.24 18.60 -17.92
C CYS A 40 7.64 19.23 -16.59
N SER A 41 8.84 18.91 -16.07
CA SER A 41 9.33 19.53 -14.85
C SER A 41 9.75 21.00 -14.98
N THR A 42 9.98 21.49 -16.20
CA THR A 42 10.30 22.90 -16.44
C THR A 42 9.08 23.78 -16.67
N GLY A 43 7.89 23.19 -16.87
CA GLY A 43 6.61 23.89 -17.07
C GLY A 43 5.79 24.14 -15.80
N LEU A 44 6.27 23.72 -14.63
CA LEU A 44 5.61 24.03 -13.35
C LEU A 44 5.84 25.52 -13.01
N PRO A 45 4.78 26.30 -12.70
CA PRO A 45 4.89 27.74 -12.54
C PRO A 45 5.93 28.12 -11.48
N ARG A 46 6.85 29.02 -11.87
CA ARG A 46 7.73 29.74 -10.94
C ARG A 46 6.90 30.78 -10.18
N GLY A 47 6.04 30.32 -9.28
CA GLY A 47 5.18 31.17 -8.47
C GLY A 47 5.96 31.93 -7.41
N SER A 48 5.74 33.24 -7.37
CA SER A 48 6.31 34.17 -6.41
C SER A 48 5.90 33.84 -4.96
N THR A 49 6.79 34.21 -4.04
CA THR A 49 6.71 34.32 -2.57
C THR A 49 5.34 34.11 -1.89
N ARG A 50 5.33 33.19 -0.89
CA ARG A 50 4.34 32.92 0.19
C ARG A 50 3.29 31.81 0.03
N SER A 51 3.22 31.07 -1.06
CA SER A 51 2.37 29.87 -1.12
C SER A 51 3.14 28.60 -0.75
N ARG A 52 2.57 27.79 0.16
CA ARG A 52 3.07 26.46 0.58
C ARG A 52 2.89 25.45 -0.57
N VAL A 53 3.61 25.64 -1.66
CA VAL A 53 3.42 24.90 -2.91
C VAL A 53 4.33 23.67 -2.96
N LEU A 54 3.78 22.57 -3.47
CA LEU A 54 4.51 21.37 -3.85
C LEU A 54 5.52 21.72 -4.96
N ARG A 55 6.82 21.50 -4.71
CA ARG A 55 7.88 21.79 -5.68
C ARG A 55 8.57 20.52 -6.11
N PHE A 56 9.01 20.45 -7.37
CA PHE A 56 9.76 19.33 -7.93
C PHE A 56 11.15 19.81 -8.40
N PRO A 57 12.16 19.77 -7.52
CA PRO A 57 13.48 20.30 -7.85
C PRO A 57 14.15 19.46 -8.95
N VAL A 58 14.44 20.08 -10.10
CA VAL A 58 14.96 19.39 -11.29
C VAL A 58 16.28 18.65 -11.00
N ASP A 59 17.11 19.19 -10.11
CA ASP A 59 18.38 18.59 -9.65
C ASP A 59 18.19 17.23 -8.97
N THR A 60 16.98 16.90 -8.52
CA THR A 60 16.64 15.63 -7.88
C THR A 60 16.14 14.58 -8.86
N HIS A 61 15.90 14.95 -10.12
CA HIS A 61 15.36 14.03 -11.12
C HIS A 61 16.46 13.07 -11.59
N ARG A 62 16.20 11.77 -11.51
CA ARG A 62 17.13 10.72 -11.94
C ARG A 62 16.34 9.73 -12.78
N PHE A 63 16.77 9.53 -14.02
CA PHE A 63 16.16 8.55 -14.92
C PHE A 63 17.27 7.66 -15.46
N GLU A 64 17.13 6.37 -15.19
CA GLU A 64 18.07 5.34 -15.62
C GLU A 64 17.38 4.45 -16.65
N VAL A 65 17.91 4.44 -17.86
CA VAL A 65 17.48 3.52 -18.92
C VAL A 65 18.36 2.29 -18.82
N TYR A 66 17.75 1.11 -18.74
CA TYR A 66 18.46 -0.15 -18.68
C TYR A 66 17.79 -1.18 -19.61
N ARG A 67 18.55 -2.18 -20.04
CA ARG A 67 17.99 -3.33 -20.76
C ARG A 67 17.53 -4.38 -19.76
N ASN A 68 16.28 -4.80 -19.89
CA ASN A 68 15.73 -5.88 -19.06
C ASN A 68 16.28 -7.25 -19.53
N PRO A 69 16.03 -8.33 -18.78
CA PRO A 69 16.52 -9.68 -19.15
C PRO A 69 16.02 -10.21 -20.51
N ARG A 70 14.98 -9.62 -21.10
CA ARG A 70 14.48 -9.93 -22.45
C ARG A 70 15.07 -9.03 -23.54
N GLY A 71 16.07 -8.22 -23.21
CA GLY A 71 16.73 -7.31 -24.13
C GLY A 71 15.90 -6.09 -24.53
N LYS A 72 14.79 -5.81 -23.83
CA LYS A 72 13.96 -4.63 -24.08
C LYS A 72 14.34 -3.48 -23.15
N ASP A 73 14.22 -2.26 -23.66
CA ASP A 73 14.48 -1.05 -22.87
C ASP A 73 13.42 -0.89 -21.77
N SER A 74 13.87 -0.48 -20.58
CA SER A 74 13.04 -0.12 -19.44
C SER A 74 13.65 1.09 -18.74
N VAL A 75 12.83 1.89 -18.07
CA VAL A 75 13.29 3.12 -17.41
C VAL A 75 12.88 3.10 -15.95
N GLN A 76 13.85 3.34 -15.06
CA GLN A 76 13.59 3.66 -13.67
C GLN A 76 13.79 5.16 -13.45
N GLY A 77 12.71 5.86 -13.15
CA GLY A 77 12.67 7.27 -12.80
C GLY A 77 12.57 7.49 -11.29
N ARG A 78 13.18 8.56 -10.81
CA ARG A 78 12.99 9.11 -9.47
C ARG A 78 12.82 10.61 -9.60
N VAL A 79 11.70 11.12 -9.09
CA VAL A 79 11.34 12.54 -9.10
C VAL A 79 11.25 13.00 -7.65
N GLY A 80 12.19 13.82 -7.20
CA GLY A 80 12.15 14.38 -5.84
C GLY A 80 11.12 15.49 -5.74
N TYR A 81 10.47 15.61 -4.57
CA TYR A 81 9.52 16.69 -4.31
C TYR A 81 9.71 17.31 -2.93
N ARG A 82 9.41 18.60 -2.80
CA ARG A 82 9.32 19.31 -1.52
C ARG A 82 7.87 19.67 -1.27
N GLY A 83 7.29 19.01 -0.26
CA GLY A 83 5.92 19.25 0.16
C GLY A 83 5.77 20.48 1.07
N PRO A 84 4.53 20.89 1.36
CA PRO A 84 4.20 22.08 2.15
C PRO A 84 4.69 22.04 3.60
N LEU A 85 4.96 20.84 4.12
CA LEU A 85 5.48 20.64 5.49
C LEU A 85 6.99 20.95 5.62
N GLY A 86 7.68 21.29 4.53
CA GLY A 86 9.07 21.75 4.58
C GLY A 86 10.03 20.78 5.27
N ARG A 87 9.79 19.46 5.14
CA ARG A 87 10.60 18.42 5.78
C ARG A 87 12.09 18.67 5.54
N GLN A 88 12.83 18.84 6.64
CA GLN A 88 14.29 18.94 6.65
C GLN A 88 14.88 17.52 6.54
N GLY A 89 15.89 17.33 5.69
CA GLY A 89 16.54 16.02 5.46
C GLY A 89 16.46 15.55 3.99
N SER A 90 16.49 14.23 3.79
CA SER A 90 16.44 13.65 2.44
C SER A 90 15.11 13.98 1.75
N ILE A 91 15.23 14.48 0.51
CA ILE A 91 14.07 14.85 -0.30
C ILE A 91 13.27 13.58 -0.63
N PRO A 92 11.96 13.50 -0.32
CA PRO A 92 11.13 12.37 -0.70
C PRO A 92 11.03 12.27 -2.22
N ARG A 93 10.87 11.04 -2.73
CA ARG A 93 10.92 10.77 -4.16
C ARG A 93 9.71 9.96 -4.61
N ILE A 94 9.16 10.32 -5.75
CA ILE A 94 8.23 9.51 -6.52
C ILE A 94 9.08 8.59 -7.40
N LYS A 95 8.92 7.29 -7.25
CA LYS A 95 9.55 6.30 -8.13
C LYS A 95 8.62 6.03 -9.31
N LEU A 96 9.17 6.07 -10.51
CA LEU A 96 8.48 5.76 -11.75
C LEU A 96 9.17 4.54 -12.37
N ASP A 97 8.41 3.51 -12.72
CA ASP A 97 8.92 2.38 -13.48
C ASP A 97 8.17 2.34 -14.82
N LEU A 98 8.90 2.54 -15.91
CA LEU A 98 8.36 2.54 -17.28
C LEU A 98 8.88 1.30 -18.00
N SER A 99 7.96 0.48 -18.51
CA SER A 99 8.27 -0.74 -19.24
C SER A 99 7.81 -0.61 -20.69
N ASN A 100 8.66 -1.02 -21.63
CA ASN A 100 8.27 -1.28 -23.03
C ASN A 100 8.30 -2.80 -23.33
N ASP A 101 8.21 -3.61 -22.29
CA ASP A 101 8.14 -5.07 -22.36
C ASP A 101 6.85 -5.53 -21.68
N GLU A 102 5.72 -5.11 -22.20
CA GLU A 102 4.41 -5.49 -21.68
C GLU A 102 3.41 -5.59 -22.82
N ARG A 103 2.50 -6.55 -22.71
CA ARG A 103 1.32 -6.66 -23.56
C ARG A 103 0.14 -6.19 -22.73
N VAL A 104 -0.40 -5.04 -23.13
CA VAL A 104 -1.70 -4.54 -22.66
C VAL A 104 -2.75 -5.13 -23.58
N VAL A 105 -3.66 -5.95 -23.06
CA VAL A 105 -4.61 -6.73 -23.87
C VAL A 105 -5.93 -5.99 -24.02
N LEU A 106 -6.47 -5.51 -22.91
CA LEU A 106 -7.75 -4.83 -22.85
C LEU A 106 -7.58 -3.31 -23.03
N GLU A 107 -8.66 -2.64 -23.41
CA GLU A 107 -8.68 -1.18 -23.50
C GLU A 107 -8.46 -0.55 -22.11
N ALA A 108 -7.77 0.60 -22.10
CA ALA A 108 -7.51 1.30 -20.85
C ALA A 108 -8.77 2.03 -20.36
N ASP A 109 -9.09 1.84 -19.08
CA ASP A 109 -10.17 2.55 -18.40
C ASP A 109 -9.73 3.98 -18.08
N ARG A 110 -10.59 4.96 -18.36
CA ARG A 110 -10.41 6.32 -17.84
C ARG A 110 -11.03 6.40 -16.46
N ARG A 111 -10.19 6.57 -15.43
CA ARG A 111 -10.64 6.66 -14.04
C ARG A 111 -10.30 8.01 -13.43
N GLU A 112 -11.21 8.48 -12.59
CA GLU A 112 -10.97 9.67 -11.80
C GLU A 112 -9.95 9.37 -10.69
N VAL A 113 -8.94 10.22 -10.56
CA VAL A 113 -8.00 10.20 -9.46
C VAL A 113 -8.71 10.69 -8.20
N HIS A 114 -8.71 9.83 -7.18
CA HIS A 114 -9.19 10.22 -5.86
C HIS A 114 -8.37 11.40 -5.31
N HIS A 115 -9.04 12.54 -5.15
CA HIS A 115 -8.43 13.79 -4.70
C HIS A 115 -9.27 14.40 -3.57
N PRO A 116 -9.13 13.93 -2.32
CA PRO A 116 -9.96 14.36 -1.20
C PRO A 116 -9.55 15.75 -0.67
N TYR A 117 -8.48 16.33 -1.19
CA TYR A 117 -7.96 17.61 -0.74
C TYR A 117 -8.73 18.78 -1.38
N SER A 118 -8.76 19.91 -0.66
CA SER A 118 -9.53 21.10 -1.01
C SER A 118 -9.12 21.76 -2.32
N ASP A 119 -7.92 21.46 -2.82
CA ASP A 119 -7.35 21.92 -4.09
C ASP A 119 -7.72 21.03 -5.28
N ARG A 120 -8.75 20.17 -5.15
CA ARG A 120 -9.29 19.38 -6.26
C ARG A 120 -9.77 20.30 -7.40
N PRO A 121 -9.30 20.11 -8.65
CA PRO A 121 -9.81 20.86 -9.80
C PRO A 121 -11.30 20.63 -10.05
N GLY A 122 -11.98 21.62 -10.65
CA GLY A 122 -13.42 21.54 -10.95
C GLY A 122 -13.79 20.35 -11.84
N ASP A 123 -13.00 20.08 -12.87
CA ASP A 123 -13.18 18.95 -13.79
C ASP A 123 -12.59 17.62 -13.26
N GLY A 124 -12.13 17.61 -12.00
CA GLY A 124 -11.40 16.49 -11.42
C GLY A 124 -10.04 16.27 -12.08
N ILE A 125 -9.48 15.08 -11.86
CA ILE A 125 -8.23 14.63 -12.48
C ILE A 125 -8.50 13.24 -13.03
N GLN A 126 -8.26 13.03 -14.32
CA GLN A 126 -8.52 11.76 -14.98
C GLN A 126 -7.21 11.08 -15.38
N VAL A 127 -7.13 9.77 -15.23
CA VAL A 127 -5.96 8.96 -15.62
C VAL A 127 -6.41 7.71 -16.34
N LEU A 128 -5.61 7.25 -17.31
CA LEU A 128 -5.79 5.94 -17.93
C LEU A 128 -5.21 4.87 -17.02
N THR A 129 -6.00 3.86 -16.70
CA THR A 129 -5.62 2.69 -15.90
C THR A 129 -5.90 1.42 -16.67
N TYR A 130 -5.30 0.32 -16.24
CA TYR A 130 -5.83 -0.98 -16.57
C TYR A 130 -7.26 -1.12 -16.05
N CYS A 131 -8.13 -1.80 -16.80
CA CYS A 131 -9.39 -2.29 -16.27
C CYS A 131 -9.13 -3.38 -15.21
N PHE A 132 -10.16 -3.76 -14.47
CA PHE A 132 -10.01 -4.68 -13.34
C PHE A 132 -9.48 -6.06 -13.77
N GLU A 133 -10.01 -6.57 -14.88
CA GLU A 133 -9.68 -7.88 -15.43
C GLU A 133 -8.22 -7.96 -15.90
N GLU A 134 -7.72 -6.89 -16.53
CA GLU A 134 -6.32 -6.75 -16.94
C GLU A 134 -5.38 -6.73 -15.74
N VAL A 135 -5.74 -6.04 -14.65
CA VAL A 135 -4.97 -6.03 -13.39
C VAL A 135 -4.92 -7.42 -12.79
N PHE A 136 -6.06 -8.12 -12.70
CA PHE A 136 -6.13 -9.47 -12.14
C PHE A 136 -5.27 -10.44 -12.95
N ALA A 137 -5.42 -10.46 -14.27
CA ALA A 137 -4.60 -11.28 -15.14
C ALA A 137 -3.10 -10.97 -15.01
N GLU A 138 -2.71 -9.70 -14.98
CA GLU A 138 -1.33 -9.26 -14.84
C GLU A 138 -0.71 -9.68 -13.50
N LYS A 139 -1.48 -9.56 -12.41
CA LYS A 139 -1.06 -9.97 -11.06
C LYS A 139 -0.93 -11.47 -10.92
N THR A 140 -1.88 -12.25 -11.45
CA THR A 140 -1.80 -13.72 -11.48
C THR A 140 -0.59 -14.18 -12.30
N ARG A 141 -0.33 -13.55 -13.45
CA ARG A 141 0.87 -13.82 -14.26
C ARG A 141 2.15 -13.48 -13.51
N ALA A 142 2.20 -12.33 -12.84
CA ALA A 142 3.36 -11.90 -12.05
C ALA A 142 3.66 -12.85 -10.89
N LEU A 143 2.62 -13.27 -10.16
CA LEU A 143 2.70 -14.27 -9.10
C LEU A 143 3.33 -15.56 -9.62
N ALA A 144 2.83 -16.09 -10.75
CA ALA A 144 3.36 -17.30 -11.36
C ALA A 144 4.84 -17.21 -11.76
N LYS A 145 5.30 -16.03 -12.18
CA LYS A 145 6.67 -15.83 -12.67
C LYS A 145 7.70 -15.61 -11.55
N ARG A 146 7.30 -14.95 -10.47
CA ARG A 146 8.25 -14.43 -9.45
C ARG A 146 7.94 -14.88 -8.04
N LEU A 147 6.72 -15.34 -7.78
CA LEU A 147 6.24 -15.80 -6.48
C LEU A 147 6.61 -14.83 -5.34
N ARG A 148 6.11 -13.58 -5.39
CA ARG A 148 6.39 -12.56 -4.36
C ARG A 148 5.19 -12.36 -3.43
N PRO A 149 5.42 -12.07 -2.12
CA PRO A 149 4.36 -11.82 -1.14
C PRO A 149 3.28 -10.81 -1.58
N ARG A 150 3.68 -9.70 -2.22
CA ARG A 150 2.73 -8.68 -2.69
C ARG A 150 1.84 -9.17 -3.83
N ASP A 151 2.39 -9.97 -4.75
CA ASP A 151 1.58 -10.52 -5.84
C ASP A 151 0.57 -11.54 -5.30
N LEU A 152 0.94 -12.34 -4.29
CA LEU A 152 0.01 -13.24 -3.58
C LEU A 152 -1.10 -12.44 -2.88
N TYR A 153 -0.71 -11.42 -2.11
CA TYR A 153 -1.65 -10.54 -1.42
C TYR A 153 -2.64 -9.91 -2.39
N ASP A 154 -2.15 -9.38 -3.52
CA ASP A 154 -2.97 -8.72 -4.53
C ASP A 154 -3.92 -9.72 -5.23
N VAL A 155 -3.44 -10.90 -5.65
CA VAL A 155 -4.25 -11.91 -6.34
C VAL A 155 -5.43 -12.37 -5.46
N VAL A 156 -5.17 -12.66 -4.18
CA VAL A 156 -6.23 -13.07 -3.25
C VAL A 156 -7.23 -11.92 -3.03
N HIS A 157 -6.77 -10.68 -2.87
CA HIS A 157 -7.70 -9.56 -2.70
C HIS A 157 -8.51 -9.27 -3.96
N LEU A 158 -7.91 -9.35 -5.15
CA LEU A 158 -8.64 -9.21 -6.42
C LEU A 158 -9.69 -10.30 -6.54
N TYR A 159 -9.38 -11.53 -6.15
CA TYR A 159 -10.37 -12.60 -6.04
C TYR A 159 -11.48 -12.27 -5.04
N ARG A 160 -11.18 -11.75 -3.85
CA ARG A 160 -12.21 -11.41 -2.84
C ARG A 160 -13.15 -10.26 -3.25
N ARG A 161 -12.82 -9.50 -4.30
CA ARG A 161 -13.66 -8.40 -4.84
C ARG A 161 -14.81 -8.88 -5.73
N SER A 162 -15.67 -9.73 -5.16
CA SER A 162 -16.87 -10.21 -5.84
C SER A 162 -17.89 -9.11 -6.12
N ASP A 163 -17.84 -7.99 -5.38
CA ASP A 163 -18.64 -6.78 -5.58
C ASP A 163 -18.44 -6.12 -6.94
N LEU A 164 -17.30 -6.37 -7.59
CA LEU A 164 -17.00 -5.83 -8.92
C LEU A 164 -17.47 -6.73 -10.07
N GLU A 165 -18.04 -7.90 -9.74
CA GLU A 165 -18.57 -8.87 -10.71
C GLU A 165 -17.67 -9.08 -11.94
N PRO A 166 -16.37 -9.40 -11.74
CA PRO A 166 -15.42 -9.41 -12.85
C PRO A 166 -15.77 -10.46 -13.90
N ASP A 167 -15.61 -10.12 -15.17
CA ASP A 167 -15.74 -11.09 -16.25
C ASP A 167 -14.59 -12.09 -16.20
N ARG A 168 -14.90 -13.26 -15.63
CA ARG A 168 -13.96 -14.36 -15.47
C ARG A 168 -13.35 -14.81 -16.81
N GLY A 169 -14.17 -14.92 -17.87
CA GLY A 169 -13.69 -15.36 -19.18
C GLY A 169 -12.65 -14.38 -19.71
N LEU A 170 -12.93 -13.08 -19.56
CA LEU A 170 -12.03 -12.00 -19.94
C LEU A 170 -10.72 -12.00 -19.13
N VAL A 171 -10.77 -12.27 -17.82
CA VAL A 171 -9.57 -12.43 -16.97
C VAL A 171 -8.70 -13.57 -17.48
N VAL A 172 -9.29 -14.74 -17.76
CA VAL A 172 -8.56 -15.94 -18.18
C VAL A 172 -7.93 -15.74 -19.56
N ASP A 173 -8.66 -15.19 -20.52
CA ASP A 173 -8.15 -14.96 -21.87
C ASP A 173 -7.03 -13.91 -21.87
N THR A 174 -7.17 -12.87 -21.03
CA THR A 174 -6.11 -11.88 -20.83
C THR A 174 -4.87 -12.51 -20.18
N LEU A 175 -5.05 -13.37 -19.17
CA LEU A 175 -3.97 -14.11 -18.51
C LEU A 175 -3.21 -14.99 -19.51
N ARG A 176 -3.94 -15.75 -20.36
CA ARG A 176 -3.34 -16.60 -21.42
C ARG A 176 -2.45 -15.78 -22.35
N GLN A 177 -2.96 -14.66 -22.87
CA GLN A 177 -2.23 -13.77 -23.77
C GLN A 177 -0.99 -13.13 -23.12
N LYS A 178 -1.09 -12.78 -21.83
CA LYS A 178 0.05 -12.24 -21.05
C LYS A 178 1.11 -13.30 -20.75
N CYS A 179 0.69 -14.54 -20.45
CA CYS A 179 1.59 -15.67 -20.25
C CYS A 179 2.34 -16.02 -21.55
N GLU A 180 1.63 -16.11 -22.67
CA GLU A 180 2.19 -16.32 -24.01
C GLU A 180 3.23 -15.24 -24.33
N PHE A 181 2.89 -13.97 -24.17
CA PHE A 181 3.82 -12.86 -24.41
C PHE A 181 5.11 -12.95 -23.59
N LYS A 182 5.02 -13.48 -22.36
CA LYS A 182 6.15 -13.64 -21.44
C LYS A 182 6.87 -14.99 -21.60
N GLY A 183 6.38 -15.89 -22.45
CA GLY A 183 6.94 -17.21 -22.68
C GLY A 183 6.87 -18.11 -21.44
N ILE A 184 5.80 -18.01 -20.65
CA ILE A 184 5.56 -18.88 -19.49
C ILE A 184 4.23 -19.61 -19.66
N PRO A 185 4.10 -20.84 -19.11
CA PRO A 185 2.81 -21.53 -19.11
C PRO A 185 1.77 -20.76 -18.29
N VAL A 186 0.49 -21.01 -18.59
CA VAL A 186 -0.61 -20.54 -17.73
C VAL A 186 -0.47 -21.25 -16.37
N PRO A 187 -0.47 -20.50 -15.25
CA PRO A 187 -0.26 -21.12 -13.95
C PRO A 187 -1.42 -22.01 -13.56
N THR A 188 -1.11 -23.05 -12.79
CA THR A 188 -2.05 -23.85 -12.00
C THR A 188 -1.58 -23.88 -10.55
N ILE A 189 -2.47 -24.26 -9.63
CA ILE A 189 -2.10 -24.45 -8.22
C ILE A 189 -0.93 -25.44 -8.07
N ALA A 190 -0.90 -26.50 -8.88
CA ALA A 190 0.20 -27.47 -8.90
C ALA A 190 1.53 -26.82 -9.30
N THR A 191 1.53 -25.94 -10.31
CA THR A 191 2.75 -25.21 -10.70
C THR A 191 3.24 -24.25 -9.63
N LEU A 192 2.34 -23.62 -8.87
CA LEU A 192 2.70 -22.73 -7.77
C LEU A 192 3.27 -23.50 -6.57
N ASN A 193 2.66 -24.63 -6.21
CA ASN A 193 3.15 -25.51 -5.14
C ASN A 193 4.52 -26.12 -5.45
N ALA A 194 4.80 -26.42 -6.72
CA ALA A 194 6.08 -26.95 -7.16
C ALA A 194 7.15 -25.85 -7.41
N HIS A 195 6.80 -24.57 -7.26
CA HIS A 195 7.70 -23.47 -7.61
C HIS A 195 8.85 -23.33 -6.59
N PRO A 196 10.12 -23.24 -7.05
CA PRO A 196 11.29 -23.27 -6.16
C PRO A 196 11.38 -22.07 -5.20
N GLU A 197 10.79 -20.93 -5.55
CA GLU A 197 10.76 -19.72 -4.70
C GLU A 197 9.71 -19.79 -3.56
N LEU A 198 8.89 -20.84 -3.45
CA LEU A 198 7.86 -20.94 -2.41
C LEU A 198 8.41 -20.79 -0.97
N PRO A 199 9.52 -21.43 -0.59
CA PRO A 199 10.13 -21.21 0.72
C PRO A 199 10.56 -19.75 0.94
N ALA A 200 11.10 -19.10 -0.11
CA ALA A 200 11.51 -17.70 -0.04
C ALA A 200 10.31 -16.77 0.13
N LEU A 201 9.20 -17.01 -0.60
CA LEU A 201 7.96 -16.27 -0.42
C LEU A 201 7.48 -16.35 1.03
N ARG A 202 7.39 -17.55 1.61
CA ARG A 202 6.94 -17.73 3.00
C ARG A 202 7.82 -16.96 3.98
N ASN A 203 9.14 -17.03 3.81
CA ASN A 203 10.10 -16.32 4.67
C ASN A 203 10.02 -14.79 4.52
N ASP A 204 9.76 -14.31 3.31
CA ASP A 204 9.70 -12.87 3.01
C ASP A 204 8.34 -12.24 3.34
N TRP A 205 7.30 -13.04 3.64
CA TRP A 205 5.93 -12.58 3.88
C TRP A 205 5.89 -11.43 4.90
N GLU A 206 6.45 -11.64 6.09
CA GLU A 206 6.44 -10.64 7.16
C GLU A 206 7.31 -9.43 6.81
N THR A 207 8.54 -9.66 6.36
CA THR A 207 9.48 -8.58 6.04
C THR A 207 8.92 -7.63 4.95
N MET A 208 8.23 -8.18 3.95
CA MET A 208 7.74 -7.41 2.82
C MET A 208 6.40 -6.70 3.06
N LEU A 209 5.54 -7.22 3.94
CA LEU A 209 4.17 -6.74 4.13
C LEU A 209 3.90 -6.10 5.50
N ALA A 210 4.59 -6.49 6.58
CA ALA A 210 4.27 -6.04 7.94
C ALA A 210 4.31 -4.50 8.11
N HIS A 211 5.25 -3.83 7.43
CA HIS A 211 5.36 -2.36 7.46
C HIS A 211 4.33 -1.64 6.59
N GLN A 212 3.57 -2.38 5.77
CA GLN A 212 2.59 -1.86 4.82
C GLN A 212 1.15 -2.06 5.30
N LEU A 213 0.92 -2.85 6.33
CA LEU A 213 -0.42 -3.25 6.78
C LEU A 213 -0.61 -2.91 8.27
N PRO A 214 -1.81 -2.47 8.70
CA PRO A 214 -2.12 -2.26 10.11
C PRO A 214 -1.96 -3.51 10.98
N ALA A 215 -2.33 -4.68 10.45
CA ALA A 215 -2.08 -6.00 11.02
C ALA A 215 -1.78 -6.96 9.87
N LEU A 216 -0.77 -7.82 10.01
CA LEU A 216 -0.39 -8.76 8.98
C LEU A 216 -1.16 -10.08 9.15
N PRO A 217 -1.97 -10.51 8.17
CA PRO A 217 -2.56 -11.84 8.15
C PRO A 217 -1.48 -12.92 8.00
N SER A 218 -1.79 -14.15 8.39
CA SER A 218 -0.83 -15.24 8.23
C SER A 218 -0.59 -15.55 6.74
N PHE A 219 0.60 -16.06 6.41
CA PHE A 219 0.88 -16.54 5.06
C PHE A 219 -0.11 -17.65 4.66
N ASP A 220 -0.38 -18.57 5.59
CA ASP A 220 -1.23 -19.73 5.36
C ASP A 220 -2.67 -19.34 5.00
N GLU A 221 -3.22 -18.27 5.61
CA GLU A 221 -4.54 -17.73 5.23
C GLU A 221 -4.63 -17.34 3.76
N PHE A 222 -3.57 -16.74 3.22
CA PHE A 222 -3.54 -16.31 1.82
C PHE A 222 -3.20 -17.45 0.87
N TRP A 223 -2.25 -18.30 1.25
CA TRP A 223 -1.84 -19.43 0.42
C TRP A 223 -2.96 -20.46 0.25
N ASN A 224 -3.69 -20.76 1.33
CA ASN A 224 -4.75 -21.77 1.32
C ASN A 224 -6.02 -21.30 0.59
N GLU A 225 -6.12 -20.03 0.22
CA GLU A 225 -7.21 -19.51 -0.61
C GLU A 225 -6.94 -19.66 -2.11
N LEU A 226 -5.66 -19.78 -2.52
CA LEU A 226 -5.30 -19.94 -3.94
C LEU A 226 -6.03 -21.08 -4.65
N PRO A 227 -6.25 -22.28 -4.06
CA PRO A 227 -7.05 -23.32 -4.71
C PRO A 227 -8.41 -22.80 -5.20
N GLN A 228 -9.14 -22.07 -4.35
CA GLN A 228 -10.45 -21.50 -4.70
C GLN A 228 -10.33 -20.43 -5.80
N VAL A 229 -9.27 -19.61 -5.76
CA VAL A 229 -8.99 -18.63 -6.83
C VAL A 229 -8.83 -19.33 -8.18
N PHE A 230 -8.06 -20.42 -8.23
CA PHE A 230 -7.75 -21.13 -9.46
C PHE A 230 -8.92 -22.02 -9.92
N GLU A 231 -9.68 -22.62 -9.01
CA GLU A 231 -10.94 -23.31 -9.30
C GLU A 231 -11.95 -22.37 -9.95
N TRP A 232 -12.11 -21.16 -9.39
CA TRP A 232 -12.96 -20.13 -9.98
C TRP A 232 -12.44 -19.72 -11.36
N LEU A 233 -11.15 -19.36 -11.51
CA LEU A 233 -10.60 -18.94 -12.80
C LEU A 233 -10.82 -19.98 -13.90
N PHE A 234 -10.59 -21.26 -13.62
CA PHE A 234 -10.58 -22.32 -14.63
C PHE A 234 -11.83 -23.22 -14.61
N GLU A 235 -12.99 -22.65 -14.24
CA GLU A 235 -14.33 -23.24 -14.43
C GLU A 235 -14.60 -24.54 -13.66
N GLN A 236 -14.02 -24.68 -12.47
CA GLN A 236 -14.38 -25.79 -11.59
C GLN A 236 -15.54 -25.43 -10.65
N THR A 237 -15.74 -24.13 -10.36
CA THR A 237 -16.75 -23.68 -9.39
C THR A 237 -17.24 -22.25 -9.68
N GLU A 238 -18.56 -22.00 -9.70
CA GLU A 238 -19.11 -20.64 -9.62
C GLU A 238 -18.99 -20.12 -8.19
N LYS A 239 -18.73 -18.81 -8.01
CA LYS A 239 -18.74 -18.22 -6.68
C LYS A 239 -20.17 -18.24 -6.13
N VAL A 240 -20.41 -19.08 -5.12
CA VAL A 240 -21.65 -19.03 -4.36
C VAL A 240 -21.71 -17.69 -3.63
N ALA A 241 -22.73 -16.89 -3.91
CA ALA A 241 -22.96 -15.63 -3.21
C ALA A 241 -23.26 -15.91 -1.73
N ALA A 242 -22.36 -15.47 -0.85
CA ALA A 242 -22.61 -15.55 0.58
C ALA A 242 -23.82 -14.68 0.94
N PRO A 243 -24.70 -15.12 1.86
CA PRO A 243 -25.86 -14.33 2.25
C PRO A 243 -25.44 -13.03 2.93
N ALA A 244 -26.23 -11.97 2.78
CA ALA A 244 -26.00 -10.74 3.54
C ALA A 244 -26.22 -10.98 5.03
N ILE A 245 -25.41 -10.34 5.89
CA ILE A 245 -25.56 -10.47 7.34
C ILE A 245 -26.90 -9.91 7.81
N GLY A 246 -27.59 -10.68 8.65
CA GLY A 246 -28.71 -10.19 9.44
C GLY A 246 -29.87 -9.66 8.61
N ALA A 247 -30.33 -10.38 7.58
CA ALA A 247 -31.54 -10.02 6.82
C ALA A 247 -32.74 -9.69 7.73
N SER A 248 -32.89 -10.40 8.85
CA SER A 248 -33.89 -10.12 9.90
C SER A 248 -33.58 -8.90 10.76
N ILE A 249 -32.30 -8.59 11.00
CA ILE A 249 -31.85 -7.39 11.73
C ILE A 249 -32.05 -6.14 10.87
N ARG A 250 -31.68 -6.22 9.58
CA ARG A 250 -31.90 -5.17 8.57
C ARG A 250 -33.38 -4.84 8.38
N ALA A 251 -34.28 -5.82 8.44
CA ALA A 251 -35.71 -5.58 8.29
C ALA A 251 -36.31 -4.77 9.46
N ALA A 252 -35.72 -4.85 10.66
CA ALA A 252 -36.16 -4.10 11.84
C ALA A 252 -35.58 -2.67 11.90
N GLU A 253 -34.47 -2.43 11.19
CA GLU A 253 -33.78 -1.15 11.14
C GLU A 253 -34.21 -0.47 9.83
N GLU A 254 -34.94 0.66 9.87
CA GLU A 254 -35.36 1.34 8.64
C GLU A 254 -34.13 1.87 7.87
N LEU A 255 -33.55 1.06 6.99
CA LEU A 255 -32.31 1.37 6.26
C LEU A 255 -32.56 2.32 5.08
N ASP A 256 -31.55 3.13 4.78
CA ASP A 256 -31.44 3.90 3.56
C ASP A 256 -30.69 3.07 2.50
N GLU A 257 -31.44 2.38 1.65
CA GLU A 257 -30.90 1.54 0.58
C GLU A 257 -30.19 2.34 -0.52
N THR A 258 -30.40 3.65 -0.59
CA THR A 258 -29.73 4.51 -1.58
C THR A 258 -28.33 4.91 -1.13
N TRP A 259 -28.04 4.78 0.17
CA TRP A 259 -26.76 5.15 0.72
C TRP A 259 -25.70 4.07 0.50
N HIS A 260 -24.54 4.49 0.02
CA HIS A 260 -23.38 3.64 -0.18
C HIS A 260 -22.20 4.16 0.63
N ALA A 261 -21.44 3.26 1.23
CA ALA A 261 -20.24 3.62 1.96
C ALA A 261 -19.23 4.30 1.00
N PRO A 262 -18.66 5.46 1.36
CA PRO A 262 -17.62 6.09 0.55
C PRO A 262 -16.40 5.18 0.37
N VAL A 263 -15.79 5.34 -0.80
CA VAL A 263 -14.62 4.59 -1.25
C VAL A 263 -13.44 4.71 -0.29
N MET A 264 -13.20 5.88 0.29
CA MET A 264 -11.95 6.12 1.03
C MET A 264 -12.16 6.81 2.38
N GLY A 265 -11.30 6.48 3.34
CA GLY A 265 -11.44 6.91 4.73
C GLY A 265 -11.41 8.41 5.05
N SER A 266 -10.90 9.22 4.13
CA SER A 266 -10.83 10.66 4.29
C SER A 266 -12.20 11.34 4.29
N SER A 267 -13.24 10.71 3.73
CA SER A 267 -14.62 11.19 3.80
C SER A 267 -15.17 11.11 5.23
N TRP A 268 -14.91 10.01 5.95
CA TRP A 268 -15.49 9.77 7.27
C TRP A 268 -15.23 10.90 8.26
N ARG A 269 -13.98 11.40 8.32
CA ARG A 269 -13.64 12.51 9.23
C ARG A 269 -14.28 13.83 8.83
N ARG A 270 -14.50 14.07 7.54
CA ARG A 270 -15.23 15.24 7.05
C ARG A 270 -16.69 15.19 7.50
N ASP A 271 -17.25 13.98 7.53
CA ASP A 271 -18.63 13.72 7.95
C ASP A 271 -18.78 13.61 9.48
N GLY A 272 -17.77 14.03 10.25
CA GLY A 272 -17.79 14.03 11.72
C GLY A 272 -17.62 12.66 12.37
N ILE A 273 -17.31 11.61 11.60
CA ILE A 273 -17.15 10.25 12.11
C ILE A 273 -15.75 10.07 12.69
N THR A 274 -15.70 9.78 13.99
CA THR A 274 -14.45 9.59 14.75
C THR A 274 -14.02 8.14 14.85
N ALA A 275 -14.92 7.19 14.56
CA ALA A 275 -14.65 5.77 14.57
C ALA A 275 -13.57 5.41 13.52
N PRO A 276 -12.64 4.49 13.83
CA PRO A 276 -11.57 4.08 12.92
C PRO A 276 -12.08 3.10 11.83
N LEU A 277 -13.06 3.52 11.03
CA LEU A 277 -13.73 2.67 10.04
C LEU A 277 -12.77 2.05 9.02
N GLU A 278 -11.70 2.75 8.63
CA GLU A 278 -10.70 2.19 7.70
C GLU A 278 -9.96 0.98 8.27
N LEU A 279 -9.72 0.96 9.59
CA LEU A 279 -9.12 -0.20 10.23
C LEU A 279 -10.11 -1.37 10.28
N ILE A 280 -11.40 -1.09 10.43
CA ILE A 280 -12.47 -2.11 10.38
C ILE A 280 -12.62 -2.66 8.96
N ARG A 281 -12.63 -1.80 7.93
CA ARG A 281 -12.65 -2.19 6.52
C ARG A 281 -11.40 -2.97 6.13
N PHE A 282 -10.23 -2.56 6.62
CA PHE A 282 -8.98 -3.29 6.46
C PHE A 282 -9.09 -4.71 7.02
N ALA A 283 -9.55 -4.84 8.28
CA ALA A 283 -9.70 -6.14 8.93
C ALA A 283 -10.72 -7.01 8.19
N ALA A 284 -11.85 -6.44 7.77
CA ALA A 284 -12.85 -7.13 6.95
C ALA A 284 -12.25 -7.65 5.64
N ALA A 285 -11.51 -6.84 4.88
CA ALA A 285 -10.87 -7.27 3.63
C ALA A 285 -9.86 -8.41 3.81
N ASN A 286 -9.23 -8.44 4.97
CA ASN A 286 -8.20 -9.42 5.32
C ASN A 286 -8.77 -10.62 6.09
N HIS A 287 -10.09 -10.69 6.31
CA HIS A 287 -10.76 -11.70 7.14
C HIS A 287 -10.20 -11.79 8.56
N LEU A 288 -9.86 -10.64 9.15
CA LEU A 288 -9.35 -10.50 10.51
C LEU A 288 -10.44 -10.00 11.45
N CYS A 289 -10.48 -10.55 12.66
CA CYS A 289 -11.31 -10.06 13.73
C CYS A 289 -10.82 -8.70 14.23
N VAL A 290 -11.75 -7.89 14.73
CA VAL A 290 -11.52 -6.56 15.28
C VAL A 290 -11.83 -6.57 16.78
N ASP A 291 -10.88 -6.12 17.61
CA ASP A 291 -11.19 -5.74 18.99
C ASP A 291 -11.87 -4.37 18.98
N LEU A 292 -13.18 -4.36 19.24
CA LEU A 292 -14.02 -3.18 19.19
C LEU A 292 -14.29 -2.65 20.60
N ARG A 293 -13.70 -1.50 20.95
CA ARG A 293 -14.01 -0.77 22.17
C ARG A 293 -15.24 0.10 21.96
N TYR A 294 -16.26 -0.08 22.78
CA TYR A 294 -17.56 0.54 22.51
C TYR A 294 -18.37 0.82 23.78
N ARG A 295 -19.25 1.82 23.66
CA ARG A 295 -20.18 2.24 24.71
C ARG A 295 -21.61 1.74 24.42
N ASP A 296 -22.17 0.94 25.32
CA ASP A 296 -23.54 0.44 25.18
C ASP A 296 -24.62 1.54 25.42
N LYS A 297 -25.90 1.15 25.32
CA LYS A 297 -27.05 2.07 25.57
C LYS A 297 -27.09 2.57 27.02
N GLN A 298 -26.56 1.80 27.96
CA GLN A 298 -26.48 2.13 29.38
C GLN A 298 -25.22 2.94 29.74
N GLY A 299 -24.38 3.27 28.75
CA GLY A 299 -23.14 4.03 28.95
C GLY A 299 -21.95 3.20 29.42
N ARG A 300 -22.08 1.88 29.57
CA ARG A 300 -20.98 1.00 29.96
C ARG A 300 -20.02 0.82 28.79
N VAL A 301 -18.73 0.82 29.10
CA VAL A 301 -17.67 0.66 28.10
C VAL A 301 -17.09 -0.74 28.22
N GLY A 302 -17.05 -1.46 27.09
CA GLY A 302 -16.46 -2.78 26.98
C GLY A 302 -15.72 -2.97 25.66
N SER A 303 -14.83 -3.95 25.64
CA SER A 303 -14.19 -4.49 24.44
C SER A 303 -14.85 -5.81 24.06
N ARG A 304 -14.83 -6.13 22.78
CA ARG A 304 -15.36 -7.40 22.24
C ARG A 304 -14.72 -7.67 20.90
N LEU A 305 -14.45 -8.95 20.66
CA LEU A 305 -13.90 -9.41 19.39
C LEU A 305 -15.05 -9.63 18.39
N ILE A 306 -14.96 -8.99 17.24
CA ILE A 306 -16.00 -9.05 16.21
C ILE A 306 -15.45 -9.41 14.83
N GLU A 307 -16.27 -10.06 14.03
CA GLU A 307 -16.10 -10.32 12.60
C GLU A 307 -16.88 -9.25 11.82
N PRO A 308 -16.22 -8.25 11.22
CA PRO A 308 -16.92 -7.14 10.56
C PRO A 308 -17.39 -7.51 9.15
N TYR A 309 -18.67 -7.28 8.83
CA TYR A 309 -19.28 -7.67 7.55
C TYR A 309 -19.79 -6.49 6.71
N SER A 310 -20.66 -5.63 7.25
CA SER A 310 -21.29 -4.55 6.46
C SER A 310 -21.47 -3.25 7.25
N LEU A 311 -21.67 -2.15 6.52
CA LEU A 311 -21.95 -0.82 7.07
C LEU A 311 -23.17 -0.25 6.35
N HIS A 312 -24.18 0.16 7.11
CA HIS A 312 -25.39 0.77 6.56
C HIS A 312 -25.71 2.09 7.23
N ARG A 313 -26.53 2.88 6.56
CA ARG A 313 -27.15 4.08 7.10
C ARG A 313 -28.63 3.83 7.32
N THR A 314 -29.17 4.28 8.44
CA THR A 314 -30.61 4.31 8.67
C THR A 314 -31.24 5.52 8.00
N LYS A 315 -32.56 5.53 7.80
CA LYS A 315 -33.31 6.72 7.34
C LYS A 315 -33.19 7.91 8.30
N ALA A 316 -32.96 7.64 9.59
CA ALA A 316 -32.65 8.66 10.59
C ALA A 316 -31.23 9.25 10.45
N GLY A 317 -30.40 8.68 9.57
CA GLY A 317 -29.06 9.14 9.26
C GLY A 317 -27.95 8.50 10.11
N ASP A 318 -28.28 7.59 11.03
CA ASP A 318 -27.32 6.88 11.86
C ASP A 318 -26.56 5.82 11.06
N LEU A 319 -25.27 5.65 11.37
CA LEU A 319 -24.45 4.60 10.77
C LEU A 319 -24.37 3.37 11.68
N LEU A 320 -24.59 2.20 11.09
CA LEU A 320 -24.61 0.90 11.76
C LEU A 320 -23.57 -0.03 11.14
N LEU A 321 -22.65 -0.51 11.98
CA LEU A 321 -21.73 -1.60 11.66
C LEU A 321 -22.40 -2.92 12.03
N HIS A 322 -22.61 -3.79 11.05
CA HIS A 322 -23.07 -5.15 11.28
C HIS A 322 -21.88 -6.08 11.33
N ALA A 323 -21.85 -6.88 12.39
CA ALA A 323 -20.77 -7.79 12.66
C ALA A 323 -21.26 -8.99 13.47
N VAL A 324 -20.49 -10.06 13.45
CA VAL A 324 -20.72 -11.22 14.32
C VAL A 324 -19.77 -11.13 15.51
N ARG A 325 -20.25 -11.40 16.72
CA ARG A 325 -19.37 -11.53 17.89
C ARG A 325 -18.62 -12.86 17.77
N HIS A 326 -17.29 -12.82 17.84
CA HIS A 326 -16.46 -13.98 17.56
C HIS A 326 -16.58 -15.09 18.62
N GLU A 327 -16.90 -14.72 19.87
CA GLU A 327 -16.92 -15.64 21.01
C GLU A 327 -18.15 -16.58 21.04
N ASP A 328 -19.31 -16.09 20.61
CA ASP A 328 -20.59 -16.82 20.66
C ASP A 328 -21.41 -16.72 19.38
N GLU A 329 -20.78 -16.21 18.31
CA GLU A 329 -21.31 -16.22 16.95
C GLU A 329 -22.62 -15.43 16.76
N GLU A 330 -22.97 -14.57 17.70
CA GLU A 330 -24.17 -13.75 17.60
C GLU A 330 -24.00 -12.60 16.60
N SER A 331 -24.95 -12.46 15.68
CA SER A 331 -25.06 -11.29 14.80
C SER A 331 -25.53 -10.07 15.59
N ARG A 332 -24.81 -8.95 15.48
CA ARG A 332 -25.08 -7.70 16.22
C ARG A 332 -24.90 -6.47 15.34
N SER A 333 -25.68 -5.42 15.61
CA SER A 333 -25.52 -4.08 15.04
C SER A 333 -24.89 -3.12 16.05
N TYR A 334 -23.92 -2.33 15.60
CA TYR A 334 -23.21 -1.35 16.42
C TYR A 334 -23.33 0.05 15.83
N LEU A 335 -23.85 1.00 16.63
CA LEU A 335 -23.89 2.40 16.23
C LEU A 335 -22.47 2.97 16.15
N VAL A 336 -22.08 3.46 14.98
CA VAL A 336 -20.72 3.93 14.72
C VAL A 336 -20.31 5.08 15.65
N ASN A 337 -21.24 5.98 16.00
CA ASN A 337 -20.99 7.09 16.92
C ASN A 337 -20.71 6.65 18.37
N ARG A 338 -20.90 5.37 18.71
CA ARG A 338 -20.60 4.77 20.02
C ARG A 338 -19.32 3.94 20.03
N ILE A 339 -18.66 3.81 18.89
CA ILE A 339 -17.35 3.17 18.77
C ILE A 339 -16.30 4.14 19.33
N LEU A 340 -15.61 3.71 20.39
CA LEU A 340 -14.56 4.48 21.06
C LEU A 340 -13.17 4.16 20.51
N GLY A 341 -13.01 3.01 19.86
CA GLY A 341 -11.77 2.58 19.24
C GLY A 341 -11.91 1.19 18.62
N ALA A 342 -10.99 0.84 17.74
CA ALA A 342 -10.89 -0.47 17.13
C ALA A 342 -9.43 -0.83 16.90
N ALA A 343 -9.10 -2.12 17.02
CA ALA A 343 -7.80 -2.67 16.64
C ALA A 343 -7.98 -3.93 15.79
N ALA A 344 -7.26 -4.03 14.68
CA ALA A 344 -7.22 -5.24 13.87
C ALA A 344 -6.35 -6.27 14.61
N THR A 345 -6.86 -7.49 14.76
CA THR A 345 -6.16 -8.57 15.46
C THR A 345 -5.44 -9.49 14.46
N LYS A 346 -4.68 -10.46 14.96
CA LYS A 346 -4.14 -11.57 14.16
C LYS A 346 -5.09 -12.78 14.11
N THR A 347 -6.24 -12.69 14.79
CA THR A 347 -7.24 -13.75 14.77
C THR A 347 -8.03 -13.61 13.48
N SER A 348 -7.99 -14.64 12.64
CA SER A 348 -8.79 -14.70 11.42
C SER A 348 -10.15 -15.35 11.66
N PHE A 349 -11.07 -15.13 10.73
CA PHE A 349 -12.35 -15.81 10.66
C PHE A 349 -12.64 -16.27 9.23
N VAL A 350 -13.49 -17.27 9.08
CA VAL A 350 -14.01 -17.67 7.77
C VAL A 350 -15.35 -16.95 7.57
N PRO A 351 -15.50 -16.11 6.54
CA PRO A 351 -16.73 -15.34 6.35
C PRO A 351 -17.94 -16.25 6.14
N ARG A 352 -18.97 -16.07 6.98
CA ARG A 352 -20.28 -16.75 6.83
C ARG A 352 -21.28 -15.94 6.02
N TYR A 353 -21.06 -14.64 5.96
CA TYR A 353 -21.88 -13.68 5.25
C TYR A 353 -21.02 -12.91 4.23
N ALA A 354 -21.67 -12.27 3.26
CA ALA A 354 -21.01 -11.35 2.35
C ALA A 354 -20.34 -10.20 3.13
N ILE A 355 -19.07 -9.95 2.80
CA ILE A 355 -18.34 -8.80 3.33
C ILE A 355 -18.59 -7.62 2.38
N GLU A 356 -19.48 -6.73 2.77
CA GLU A 356 -19.88 -5.55 2.01
C GLU A 356 -19.07 -4.29 2.40
N LEU A 357 -18.27 -4.35 3.47
CA LEU A 357 -17.38 -3.27 3.92
C LEU A 357 -16.27 -2.92 2.91
N THR A 358 -15.97 -3.85 2.02
CA THR A 358 -14.82 -3.81 1.10
C THR A 358 -15.20 -3.33 -0.29
N ALA A 359 -16.49 -3.08 -0.54
CA ALA A 359 -17.08 -2.77 -1.85
C ALA A 359 -16.50 -1.53 -2.57
N SER A 360 -15.51 -0.85 -1.99
CA SER A 360 -15.07 0.46 -2.45
C SER A 360 -13.57 0.69 -2.19
N GLY A 361 -12.66 -0.09 -2.79
CA GLY A 361 -11.22 -0.12 -2.42
C GLY A 361 -10.43 1.18 -2.61
N PRO A 362 -9.15 1.27 -2.20
CA PRO A 362 -8.24 0.19 -1.81
C PRO A 362 -7.95 0.15 -0.31
N ILE A 363 -7.41 -0.99 0.10
CA ILE A 363 -6.71 -1.19 1.37
C ILE A 363 -5.62 -0.13 1.49
N ASN A 364 -5.83 0.85 2.37
CA ASN A 364 -4.85 1.87 2.67
C ASN A 364 -3.64 1.21 3.35
N ALA A 365 -2.46 1.30 2.72
CA ALA A 365 -1.22 1.22 3.48
C ALA A 365 -1.19 2.40 4.45
N PRO A 366 -0.86 2.19 5.74
CA PRO A 366 -0.92 3.26 6.72
C PRO A 366 -0.01 4.39 6.26
N MET A 367 -0.55 5.62 6.26
CA MET A 367 0.32 6.79 6.30
C MET A 367 1.29 6.56 7.47
N SER A 368 2.59 6.75 7.23
CA SER A 368 3.62 6.62 8.26
C SER A 368 3.35 7.64 9.38
N ALA A 369 2.50 7.24 10.32
CA ALA A 369 2.19 7.96 11.53
C ALA A 369 3.34 7.65 12.48
N ARG A 370 4.33 8.56 12.53
CA ARG A 370 5.22 8.56 13.68
C ARG A 370 4.39 8.93 14.91
N SER A 371 4.55 8.11 15.94
CA SER A 371 4.01 8.34 17.27
C SER A 371 4.28 9.78 17.71
N VAL A 372 3.21 10.54 17.87
CA VAL A 372 3.21 11.60 18.88
C VAL A 372 2.81 10.88 20.16
N SER A 373 3.81 10.47 20.93
CA SER A 373 3.59 9.91 22.26
C SER A 373 2.79 10.93 23.10
N PRO A 374 1.64 10.55 23.68
CA PRO A 374 0.93 11.42 24.59
C PRO A 374 1.76 11.58 25.86
N THR A 375 2.13 12.81 26.18
CA THR A 375 2.62 13.21 27.49
C THR A 375 1.60 12.84 28.56
N LYS A 376 1.81 11.73 29.26
CA LYS A 376 1.17 11.50 30.56
C LYS A 376 1.96 12.26 31.61
N ARG A 377 1.37 13.38 32.06
CA ARG A 377 1.65 13.98 33.36
C ARG A 377 1.20 13.05 34.49
N SER A 378 1.92 13.21 35.59
CA SER A 378 2.12 12.37 36.75
C SER A 378 1.22 12.70 37.95
N ARG A 379 1.26 11.83 38.97
CA ARG A 379 1.15 12.14 40.41
C ARG A 379 2.03 11.13 41.19
N PRO A 380 2.50 11.43 42.42
CA PRO A 380 3.17 12.65 42.89
C PRO A 380 4.51 12.38 43.65
N PHE A 381 5.35 13.42 43.71
CA PHE A 381 6.34 13.79 44.73
C PHE A 381 7.30 12.75 45.36
N ARG A 382 8.61 12.94 45.10
CA ARG A 382 9.58 13.35 46.13
C ARG A 382 10.76 14.11 45.53
N ILE A 383 11.23 15.09 46.31
CA ILE A 383 12.10 16.20 45.97
C ILE A 383 13.58 15.79 46.08
N SER A 384 14.38 16.06 45.05
CA SER A 384 15.77 16.52 45.21
C SER A 384 16.21 17.33 43.98
N THR A 385 16.63 18.57 44.25
CA THR A 385 17.25 19.54 43.33
C THR A 385 18.75 19.26 43.15
N PRO A 386 19.45 19.90 42.18
CA PRO A 386 20.10 19.18 41.10
C PRO A 386 21.64 19.18 41.18
N THR A 387 22.27 18.18 40.58
CA THR A 387 23.62 18.30 40.01
C THR A 387 23.53 18.32 38.50
N ARG A 388 23.78 19.50 37.92
CA ARG A 388 24.05 19.71 36.50
C ARG A 388 25.12 18.72 36.03
N GLN A 389 24.78 17.83 35.10
CA GLN A 389 25.74 17.35 34.11
C GLN A 389 25.28 17.77 32.73
N ARG A 390 26.09 18.65 32.12
CA ARG A 390 25.98 19.07 30.72
C ARG A 390 26.03 17.82 29.83
N ALA A 391 24.97 17.56 29.07
CA ALA A 391 25.04 16.63 27.95
C ALA A 391 25.91 17.27 26.86
N GLY A 392 27.15 16.80 26.73
CA GLY A 392 28.05 17.20 25.65
C GLY A 392 27.53 16.73 24.30
N PHE A 393 27.22 17.70 23.44
CA PHE A 393 27.23 17.52 21.98
C PHE A 393 28.69 17.34 21.57
N GLY A 394 29.00 16.20 20.96
CA GLY A 394 30.33 15.92 20.44
C GLY A 394 30.31 14.70 19.52
N PRO A 395 31.23 14.64 18.54
CA PRO A 395 31.33 13.52 17.63
C PRO A 395 31.54 12.19 18.37
N SER A 396 31.03 11.10 17.78
CA SER A 396 31.26 9.74 18.25
C SER A 396 32.11 8.97 17.24
N TYR A 397 33.12 8.26 17.73
CA TYR A 397 34.14 7.57 16.93
C TYR A 397 33.86 6.07 16.92
N VAL A 398 33.83 5.46 15.73
CA VAL A 398 33.54 4.04 15.53
C VAL A 398 34.84 3.26 15.30
N TYR A 399 35.06 2.22 16.09
CA TYR A 399 36.20 1.31 15.99
C TYR A 399 35.75 -0.12 15.68
N ARG A 400 36.50 -0.84 14.85
CA ARG A 400 36.23 -2.24 14.48
C ARG A 400 37.32 -3.16 15.03
N CYS A 401 36.94 -4.22 15.74
CA CYS A 401 37.87 -5.25 16.19
C CYS A 401 38.52 -5.95 14.99
N GLY A 402 39.85 -5.98 14.94
CA GLY A 402 40.60 -6.65 13.87
C GLY A 402 40.43 -8.18 13.84
N TYR A 403 40.06 -8.79 14.97
CA TYR A 403 39.89 -10.25 15.08
C TYR A 403 38.47 -10.72 14.72
N CYS A 404 37.42 -10.06 15.21
CA CYS A 404 36.03 -10.53 15.02
C CYS A 404 35.15 -9.61 14.17
N GLY A 405 35.67 -8.47 13.73
CA GLY A 405 34.95 -7.51 12.88
C GLY A 405 33.80 -6.77 13.57
N LYS A 406 33.58 -6.93 14.88
CA LYS A 406 32.55 -6.17 15.62
C LYS A 406 32.94 -4.70 15.75
N THR A 407 31.94 -3.82 15.66
CA THR A 407 32.10 -2.37 15.75
C THR A 407 31.67 -1.83 17.12
N PHE A 408 32.37 -0.82 17.60
CA PHE A 408 32.21 -0.19 18.91
C PHE A 408 32.20 1.32 18.72
N THR A 409 31.20 2.00 19.28
CA THR A 409 31.11 3.47 19.21
C THR A 409 31.58 4.07 20.53
N ARG A 410 32.50 5.04 20.48
CA ARG A 410 33.11 5.71 21.63
C ARG A 410 32.90 7.22 21.52
N LYS A 411 32.90 7.92 22.65
CA LYS A 411 32.85 9.39 22.69
C LYS A 411 34.23 10.06 22.55
N ASN A 412 35.28 9.31 22.84
CA ASN A 412 36.68 9.74 22.71
C ASN A 412 37.38 8.82 21.70
N MET A 413 38.45 9.30 21.07
CA MET A 413 39.29 8.48 20.19
C MET A 413 40.18 7.55 21.02
N ASP A 414 39.61 6.42 21.45
CA ASP A 414 40.30 5.37 22.17
C ASP A 414 40.12 4.04 21.45
N SER A 415 41.22 3.48 20.96
CA SER A 415 41.27 2.22 20.23
C SER A 415 41.22 0.99 21.14
N THR A 416 41.23 1.13 22.47
CA THR A 416 41.15 -0.03 23.37
C THR A 416 39.74 -0.62 23.40
N LEU A 417 39.66 -1.95 23.32
CA LEU A 417 38.41 -2.71 23.33
C LEU A 417 38.31 -3.53 24.62
N ASN A 418 37.17 -3.41 25.28
CA ASN A 418 36.84 -4.27 26.43
C ASN A 418 36.73 -5.73 25.99
N PRO A 419 36.90 -6.70 26.91
CA PRO A 419 36.58 -8.10 26.64
C PRO A 419 35.17 -8.24 26.06
N HIS A 420 35.07 -8.89 24.89
CA HIS A 420 33.82 -9.04 24.15
C HIS A 420 33.76 -10.40 23.48
N LYS A 421 32.57 -10.79 23.03
CA LYS A 421 32.34 -12.06 22.32
C LYS A 421 32.32 -11.86 20.81
N THR A 422 32.67 -12.88 20.00
CA THR A 422 32.54 -12.90 18.54
C THR A 422 31.05 -12.96 18.12
N LYS A 423 30.77 -12.97 16.81
CA LYS A 423 29.38 -13.11 16.31
C LYS A 423 28.80 -14.49 16.69
N ASP A 424 29.65 -15.50 16.78
CA ASP A 424 29.28 -16.88 17.12
C ASP A 424 29.27 -17.15 18.64
N GLY A 425 29.39 -16.10 19.48
CA GLY A 425 29.22 -16.19 20.94
C GLY A 425 30.49 -16.55 21.75
N TRP A 426 31.61 -16.85 21.11
CA TRP A 426 32.88 -17.18 21.78
C TRP A 426 33.64 -15.94 22.28
N PRO A 427 34.41 -16.01 23.38
CA PRO A 427 35.23 -14.88 23.84
C PRO A 427 36.29 -14.52 22.79
N CYS A 428 36.31 -13.24 22.38
CA CYS A 428 37.26 -12.73 21.40
C CYS A 428 38.58 -12.33 22.08
N PRO A 429 39.75 -12.72 21.56
CA PRO A 429 41.05 -12.30 22.11
C PRO A 429 41.40 -10.84 21.77
N GLY A 430 40.71 -10.22 20.80
CA GLY A 430 40.99 -8.84 20.39
C GLY A 430 40.76 -7.82 21.51
N ARG A 431 41.77 -6.98 21.77
CA ARG A 431 41.74 -5.87 22.74
C ARG A 431 42.00 -4.50 22.12
N THR A 432 42.23 -4.45 20.81
CA THR A 432 42.50 -3.21 20.07
C THR A 432 41.61 -3.14 18.83
N GLY A 433 41.03 -1.97 18.58
CA GLY A 433 40.13 -1.68 17.47
C GLY A 433 40.77 -0.76 16.45
N ILE A 434 40.45 -1.00 15.18
CA ILE A 434 40.84 -0.17 14.04
C ILE A 434 39.77 0.91 13.84
N TYR A 435 40.16 2.18 13.81
CA TYR A 435 39.23 3.28 13.58
C TYR A 435 38.57 3.19 12.19
N VAL A 436 37.27 3.50 12.11
CA VAL A 436 36.46 3.39 10.89
C VAL A 436 35.91 4.74 10.46
N GLU A 437 35.11 5.40 11.30
CA GLU A 437 34.43 6.65 10.95
C GLU A 437 34.08 7.48 12.20
N THR A 438 33.84 8.78 11.99
CA THR A 438 33.30 9.70 13.00
C THR A 438 31.85 10.05 12.64
N LYS A 439 30.94 9.92 13.60
CA LYS A 439 29.53 10.28 13.49
C LYS A 439 29.26 11.58 14.26
N TYR A 440 28.78 12.60 13.57
CA TYR A 440 28.47 13.93 14.12
C TYR A 440 27.02 14.06 14.56
#